data_AF-A0A8J8EPI2-F1
#
_entry.id   AF-A0A8J8EPI2-F1
#
_cell.length_a   1.000
_cell.length_b   1.000
_cell.length_c   1.000
_cell.angle_alpha   90.00
_cell.angle_beta   90.00
_cell.angle_gamma   90.00
#
_symmetry.space_group_name_H-M   'P 1'
#
loop_
_entity.id
_entity.type
_entity.pdbx_description
1 polymer ?
#
loop_
_entity_poly.entity_id
_entity_poly.type
_entity_poly.pdbx_seq_one_letter_code
_entity_poly.pdbx_strand_id
1 'polypeptide(L)'
;MRTIVKGLIAIAVILAIVLPLASSNPDGLEATMEKVGLEENPIYHAPLDYGESWAQSFAMGLLGITLTFVVGYGLAKLAKGA
;
A
#
# COMPACT_ATOMS: atom_id res chain seq x y z
N MET A 1 -8.08 20.35 10.11
CA MET A 1 -8.39 19.02 10.70
C MET A 1 -9.58 18.32 10.05
N ARG A 2 -10.81 18.87 10.07
CA ARG A 2 -12.02 18.15 9.63
C ARG A 2 -11.95 17.60 8.20
N THR A 3 -11.38 18.36 7.26
CA THR A 3 -11.21 17.94 5.86
C THR A 3 -10.17 16.83 5.69
N ILE A 4 -9.07 16.90 6.45
CA ILE A 4 -8.00 15.89 6.43
C ILE A 4 -8.54 14.56 6.93
N VAL A 5 -9.26 14.57 8.06
CA VAL A 5 -9.87 13.36 8.62
C VAL A 5 -10.88 12.75 7.64
N LYS A 6 -11.71 13.56 6.99
CA LYS A 6 -12.63 13.09 5.94
C LYS A 6 -11.88 12.44 4.78
N GLY A 7 -10.77 13.03 4.35
CA GLY A 7 -9.92 12.48 3.30
C GLY A 7 -9.31 11.12 3.68
N LEU A 8 -8.76 11.01 4.89
CA LEU A 8 -8.20 9.75 5.39
C LEU A 8 -9.27 8.65 5.51
N ILE A 9 -10.47 8.99 5.98
CA ILE A 9 -11.61 8.04 6.02
C ILE A 9 -11.99 7.61 4.60
N ALA A 10 -12.08 8.54 3.65
CA ALA A 10 -12.41 8.19 2.27
C ALA A 10 -11.37 7.23 1.66
N ILE A 11 -10.08 7.49 1.90
CA ILE A 11 -8.98 6.61 1.49
C ILE A 11 -9.13 5.22 2.13
N ALA A 12 -9.41 5.15 3.43
CA ALA A 12 -9.59 3.88 4.13
C ALA A 12 -10.77 3.07 3.57
N VAL A 13 -11.91 3.71 3.28
CA VAL A 13 -13.07 3.05 2.69
C VAL A 13 -12.77 2.54 1.28
N ILE A 14 -12.15 3.37 0.43
CA ILE A 14 -11.75 2.98 -0.92
C ILE A 14 -10.79 1.78 -0.85
N LEU A 15 -9.77 1.87 0.01
CA LEU A 15 -8.78 0.82 0.21
C LEU A 15 -9.45 -0.50 0.60
N ALA A 16 -10.38 -0.49 1.56
CA ALA A 16 -11.10 -1.68 2.01
C ALA A 16 -11.88 -2.36 0.86
N ILE A 17 -12.45 -1.57 -0.05
CA ILE A 17 -13.25 -2.06 -1.18
C ILE A 17 -12.35 -2.63 -2.29
N VAL A 18 -11.23 -1.97 -2.60
CA VAL A 18 -10.38 -2.37 -3.74
C VAL A 18 -9.38 -3.46 -3.39
N LEU A 19 -9.06 -3.66 -2.11
CA LEU A 19 -8.06 -4.65 -1.67
C LEU A 19 -8.32 -6.08 -2.18
N PRO A 20 -9.55 -6.61 -2.13
CA PRO A 20 -9.84 -7.94 -2.67
C PRO A 20 -9.59 -8.05 -4.17
N LEU A 21 -9.70 -6.95 -4.92
CA LEU A 21 -9.44 -6.92 -6.36
C LEU A 21 -7.93 -7.00 -6.65
N ALA A 22 -7.11 -6.41 -5.79
CA ALA A 22 -5.66 -6.46 -5.90
C ALA A 22 -5.09 -7.86 -5.57
N SER A 23 -5.71 -8.60 -4.63
CA SER A 23 -5.23 -9.92 -4.22
C SER A 23 -5.72 -11.09 -5.09
N SER A 24 -6.74 -10.87 -5.92
CA SER A 24 -7.39 -11.94 -6.70
C SER A 24 -6.96 -11.99 -8.17
N ASN A 25 -6.15 -11.03 -8.62
CA ASN A 25 -5.66 -10.96 -9.99
C ASN A 25 -4.13 -10.95 -9.96
N PRO A 26 -3.46 -11.85 -10.69
CA PRO A 26 -2.01 -11.88 -10.76
C PRO A 26 -1.52 -10.55 -11.33
N ASP A 27 -0.41 -10.05 -10.80
CA ASP A 27 0.19 -8.84 -11.33
C ASP A 27 0.80 -9.09 -12.72
N GLY A 28 1.26 -8.01 -13.36
CA GLY A 28 1.80 -8.11 -14.72
C GLY A 28 3.07 -8.97 -14.83
N LEU A 29 3.88 -9.03 -13.77
CA LEU A 29 5.11 -9.81 -13.73
C LEU A 29 4.76 -11.28 -13.48
N GLU A 30 3.96 -11.56 -12.46
CA GLU A 30 3.47 -12.90 -12.11
C GLU A 30 2.79 -13.55 -13.33
N ALA A 31 1.84 -12.85 -13.95
CA ALA A 31 1.13 -13.33 -15.13
C ALA A 31 2.03 -13.56 -16.35
N THR A 32 3.15 -12.84 -16.46
CA THR A 32 4.12 -13.04 -17.54
C THR A 32 5.00 -14.26 -17.27
N MET A 33 5.45 -14.42 -16.03
CA MET A 33 6.32 -15.53 -15.63
C MET A 33 5.59 -16.87 -15.68
N GLU A 34 4.33 -16.91 -15.25
CA GLU A 34 3.48 -18.10 -15.37
C GLU A 34 3.34 -18.55 -16.83
N LYS A 35 3.16 -17.62 -17.78
CA LYS A 35 3.04 -17.92 -19.21
C LYS A 35 4.28 -18.58 -19.82
N VAL A 36 5.45 -18.34 -19.25
CA VAL A 36 6.73 -18.90 -19.73
C VAL A 36 7.28 -20.00 -18.81
N GLY A 37 6.49 -20.43 -17.81
CA GLY A 37 6.86 -21.49 -16.88
C GLY A 37 8.01 -21.12 -15.93
N LEU A 38 8.11 -19.85 -15.55
CA LEU A 38 9.10 -19.34 -14.60
C LEU A 38 8.45 -19.04 -13.25
N GLU A 39 9.20 -19.23 -12.16
CA GLU A 39 8.80 -18.89 -10.79
C GLU A 39 9.49 -17.62 -10.31
N GLU A 40 8.77 -16.76 -9.58
CA GLU A 40 9.36 -15.58 -8.95
C GLU A 40 10.27 -15.97 -7.78
N ASN A 41 11.51 -15.49 -7.83
CA ASN A 41 12.46 -15.60 -6.74
C ASN A 41 13.11 -14.23 -6.50
N PRO A 42 12.51 -13.39 -5.63
CA PRO A 42 13.05 -12.06 -5.35
C PRO A 42 14.39 -12.17 -4.61
N ILE A 43 15.37 -11.38 -5.04
CA ILE A 43 16.70 -11.30 -4.38
C ILE A 43 16.61 -10.56 -3.04
N TYR A 44 15.60 -9.69 -2.89
CA TYR A 44 15.39 -8.87 -1.71
C TYR A 44 13.90 -8.84 -1.35
N HIS A 45 13.60 -9.04 -0.08
CA HIS A 45 12.27 -8.86 0.47
C HIS A 45 12.19 -7.52 1.19
N ALA A 46 11.14 -6.76 0.89
CA ALA A 46 10.85 -5.53 1.61
C ALA A 46 10.67 -5.82 3.11
N PRO A 47 11.07 -4.90 4.00
CA PRO A 47 10.93 -5.10 5.45
C PRO A 47 9.48 -5.05 5.94
N LEU A 48 8.56 -4.59 5.10
CA LEU A 48 7.13 -4.54 5.36
C LEU A 48 6.42 -5.32 4.24
N ASP A 49 5.49 -6.17 4.64
CA ASP A 49 4.66 -6.98 3.75
C ASP A 49 3.18 -6.74 4.05
N TYR A 50 2.31 -6.98 3.08
CA TYR A 50 0.86 -6.89 3.23
C TYR A 50 0.29 -8.03 4.08
N GLY A 51 1.01 -9.13 4.27
CA GLY A 51 0.55 -10.30 5.03
C GLY A 51 -0.51 -11.13 4.29
N GLU A 52 -0.94 -12.21 4.92
CA GLU A 52 -1.72 -13.27 4.25
C GLU A 52 -3.24 -13.09 4.32
N SER A 53 -3.72 -12.30 5.28
CA SER A 53 -5.16 -12.09 5.48
C SER A 53 -5.60 -10.69 5.08
N TRP A 54 -6.85 -10.56 4.61
CA TRP A 54 -7.44 -9.27 4.25
C TRP A 54 -7.28 -8.20 5.35
N ALA A 55 -7.45 -8.58 6.62
CA ALA A 55 -7.31 -7.67 7.75
C ALA A 55 -5.87 -7.20 7.96
N GLN A 56 -4.89 -8.09 7.79
CA GLN A 56 -3.47 -7.71 7.82
C GLN A 56 -3.14 -6.77 6.66
N SER A 57 -3.57 -7.10 5.43
CA SER A 57 -3.27 -6.29 4.26
C SER A 57 -3.94 -4.92 4.32
N PHE A 58 -5.15 -4.84 4.87
CA PHE A 58 -5.82 -3.58 5.15
C PHE A 58 -5.07 -2.73 6.19
N ALA A 59 -4.66 -3.34 7.31
CA ALA A 59 -3.91 -2.66 8.35
C ALA A 59 -2.53 -2.17 7.85
N MET A 60 -1.82 -3.00 7.09
CA MET A 60 -0.53 -2.67 6.49
C MET A 60 -0.65 -1.60 5.41
N GLY A 61 -1.72 -1.62 4.61
CA GLY A 61 -2.04 -0.55 3.67
C GLY A 61 -2.29 0.79 4.36
N LEU A 62 -3.08 0.81 5.45
CA LEU A 62 -3.28 2.02 6.25
C LEU A 62 -2.00 2.53 6.90
N LEU A 63 -1.15 1.62 7.40
CA LEU A 63 0.16 1.95 7.95
C LEU A 63 1.05 2.62 6.88
N GLY A 64 1.16 2.02 5.70
CA GLY A 64 1.95 2.57 4.58
C GLY A 64 1.49 3.94 4.13
N ILE A 65 0.18 4.16 4.01
CA ILE A 65 -0.40 5.47 3.67
C ILE A 65 -0.10 6.49 4.78
N THR A 66 -0.26 6.10 6.04
CA THR A 66 -0.01 6.99 7.18
C THR A 66 1.46 7.38 7.25
N LEU A 67 2.39 6.43 7.12
CA LEU A 67 3.82 6.68 7.09
C LEU A 67 4.20 7.63 5.96
N THR A 68 3.71 7.37 4.75
CA THR A 68 3.97 8.20 3.57
C THR A 68 3.46 9.63 3.78
N PHE A 69 2.24 9.78 4.31
CA PHE A 69 1.67 11.08 4.61
C PHE A 69 2.47 11.83 5.68
N VAL A 70 2.81 11.16 6.79
CA VAL A 70 3.57 11.77 7.90
C VAL A 70 4.95 12.23 7.42
N VAL A 71 5.67 11.38 6.68
CA VAL A 71 6.99 11.71 6.15
C VAL A 71 6.89 12.85 5.14
N GLY A 72 6.02 12.74 4.14
CA GLY A 72 5.89 13.77 3.10
C GLY A 72 5.42 15.11 3.66
N TYR A 73 4.39 15.10 4.52
CA TYR A 73 3.90 16.31 5.17
C TYR A 73 4.94 16.89 6.14
N GLY A 74 5.65 16.04 6.89
CA GLY A 74 6.72 16.44 7.80
C GLY A 74 7.85 17.15 7.06
N LEU A 75 8.35 16.55 5.98
CA LEU A 75 9.38 17.14 5.12
C LEU A 75 8.92 18.46 4.50
N ALA A 76 7.70 18.52 3.97
CA ALA A 76 7.14 19.75 3.40
C ALA A 76 7.02 20.87 4.45
N LYS A 77 6.65 20.53 5.69
CA LYS A 77 6.57 21.48 6.80
C LYS A 77 7.94 22.00 7.21
N LEU A 78 8.95 21.12 7.27
CA LEU A 78 10.34 21.52 7.53
C LEU A 78 10.86 22.45 6.43
N ALA A 79 10.61 22.13 5.16
CA ALA A 79 11.02 22.95 4.03
C ALA A 79 10.31 24.32 3.97
N LYS A 80 9.05 24.40 4.43
CA LYS A 80 8.30 25.66 4.48
C LYS A 80 8.65 26.53 5.71
N GLY A 81 9.26 25.93 6.74
CA GLY A 81 9.71 26.60 7.95
C GLY A 81 11.22 26.92 7.97
N ALA A 82 11.93 26.68 6.87
CA ALA A 82 13.33 27.06 6.63
C ALA A 82 13.40 28.27 5.68
#